data_AF-A0A8C5DK55-F1
#
_entry.id   AF-A0A8C5DK55-F1
#
_cell.length_a   1.000
_cell.length_b   1.000
_cell.length_c   1.000
_cell.angle_alpha   90.00
_cell.angle_beta   90.00
_cell.angle_gamma   90.00
#
_symmetry.space_group_name_H-M   'P 1'
#
loop_
_entity.id
_entity.type
_entity.pdbx_description
1 polymer ?
#
loop_
_entity_poly.entity_id
_entity_poly.type
_entity_poly.pdbx_seq_one_letter_code
_entity_poly.pdbx_strand_id
1 'polypeptide(L)'
;MLSVLLLLLLLFLNLGAAGPAGTGLCAGLVCSFRLSEDFNGARDTCRGLGGELFPLDPEGGTDLGLEPGLVGGGRYWVSSSRDGPGGGSEGLCVSRGSVGGLSVTPEPRTHTLDGFVCRYRAEDVCGRLLVHGGSRVNYTSALGFQMLDEKMFPPGTTAVTRSPGSAEPDSKHLCFSTWVRAPWSCEVMDGGCEHGCTSTPPQCSCSPGHQLHPNGFSCSEAPCADCALHCARGYERAHDGRSCVDVDECDTGDACTAEGEECVNTEGGYKCTCADGFDEEDGACVNVSICNLCEHMECTRGDNGVYQCACRSGFRVSPSDPTKCDQHCTQRDCPSRCVPPTGPPHQCFCPHGYVTDTRVNVTICTDINECDMEQPCDHVCENLWGGFRCSCRAGFELRGDYRCVRVKEEEEEEEGSGSALLSTLSTPQAASLPPYIKTGSVLGVTVFLAVGAALLYLLWRHAHRRCGRFELSSFKHPDLDIYYLHQVTTDTYKRLSFDKQSRTDPQTL
;
A
#
# COMPACT_ATOMS: atom_id res chain seq x y z
N MET A 1 -16.16 -18.92 17.86
CA MET A 1 -17.04 -19.94 17.22
C MET A 1 -18.26 -19.35 16.52
N LEU A 2 -18.89 -18.27 17.02
CA LEU A 2 -20.03 -17.62 16.33
C LEU A 2 -19.65 -17.00 14.96
N SER A 3 -18.45 -16.42 14.80
CA SER A 3 -17.99 -15.88 13.51
C SER A 3 -17.76 -16.95 12.44
N VAL A 4 -17.37 -18.16 12.82
CA VAL A 4 -17.10 -19.26 11.85
C VAL A 4 -18.42 -19.81 11.29
N LEU A 5 -19.46 -19.88 12.12
CA LEU A 5 -20.78 -20.32 11.70
C LEU A 5 -21.48 -19.29 10.80
N LEU A 6 -21.25 -17.99 11.04
CA LEU A 6 -21.76 -16.90 10.21
C LEU A 6 -21.05 -16.84 8.86
N LEU A 7 -19.73 -17.09 8.82
CA LEU A 7 -18.96 -17.22 7.58
C LEU A 7 -19.43 -18.42 6.73
N LEU A 8 -19.72 -19.55 7.36
CA LEU A 8 -20.25 -20.74 6.69
C LEU A 8 -21.66 -20.49 6.14
N LEU A 9 -22.54 -19.80 6.89
CA LEU A 9 -23.87 -19.44 6.40
C LEU A 9 -23.83 -18.45 5.22
N LEU A 10 -22.88 -17.50 5.24
CA LEU A 10 -22.66 -16.56 4.12
C LEU A 10 -22.06 -17.25 2.89
N LEU A 11 -21.23 -18.28 3.09
CA LEU A 11 -20.74 -19.16 2.01
C LEU A 11 -21.87 -19.98 1.36
N PHE A 12 -22.89 -20.39 2.13
CA PHE A 12 -24.06 -21.08 1.58
C PHE A 12 -25.09 -20.14 0.94
N LEU A 13 -25.16 -18.87 1.35
CA LEU A 13 -26.09 -17.87 0.79
C LEU A 13 -25.54 -17.15 -0.46
N ASN A 14 -24.22 -17.20 -0.69
CA ASN A 14 -23.57 -16.65 -1.90
C ASN A 14 -23.40 -17.66 -3.05
N LEU A 15 -23.99 -18.88 -2.96
CA LEU A 15 -24.24 -19.67 -4.16
C LEU A 15 -25.48 -19.12 -4.87
N GLY A 16 -25.31 -17.98 -5.54
CA GLY A 16 -26.14 -17.64 -6.69
C GLY A 16 -26.05 -18.81 -7.67
N ALA A 17 -27.19 -19.43 -7.94
CA ALA A 17 -27.29 -20.67 -8.70
C ALA A 17 -26.82 -20.47 -10.15
N ALA A 18 -25.55 -20.76 -10.43
CA ALA A 18 -25.12 -21.25 -11.72
C ALA A 18 -25.13 -22.78 -11.64
N GLY A 19 -26.23 -23.40 -12.11
CA GLY A 19 -26.26 -24.86 -12.30
C GLY A 19 -25.10 -25.30 -13.22
N PRO A 20 -24.59 -26.53 -13.09
CA PRO A 20 -23.45 -26.98 -13.87
C PRO A 20 -23.87 -27.05 -15.34
N ALA A 21 -23.42 -26.07 -16.13
CA ALA A 21 -23.45 -26.19 -17.58
C ALA A 21 -22.57 -27.38 -17.97
N GLY A 22 -23.08 -28.26 -18.84
CA GLY A 22 -22.43 -29.52 -19.19
C GLY A 22 -21.05 -29.34 -19.85
N THR A 23 -20.43 -30.45 -20.25
CA THR A 23 -19.18 -30.40 -21.02
C THR A 23 -19.43 -30.49 -22.51
N GLY A 24 -18.66 -29.74 -23.30
CA GLY A 24 -18.65 -29.80 -24.76
C GLY A 24 -17.32 -30.33 -25.29
N LEU A 25 -17.36 -31.17 -26.32
CA LEU A 25 -16.17 -31.65 -27.02
C LEU A 25 -16.36 -31.41 -28.52
N CYS A 26 -15.38 -30.78 -29.18
CA CYS A 26 -15.47 -30.42 -30.60
C CYS A 26 -14.34 -31.05 -31.39
N ALA A 27 -14.64 -31.68 -32.52
CA ALA A 27 -13.65 -32.19 -33.45
C ALA A 27 -14.10 -31.86 -34.89
N GLY A 28 -13.24 -31.17 -35.64
CA GLY A 28 -13.64 -30.61 -36.94
C GLY A 28 -14.78 -29.61 -36.78
N LEU A 29 -15.80 -29.68 -37.63
CA LEU A 29 -16.98 -28.79 -37.59
C LEU A 29 -18.15 -29.38 -36.78
N VAL A 30 -17.86 -30.33 -35.88
CA VAL A 30 -18.86 -31.05 -35.11
C VAL A 30 -18.52 -31.00 -33.63
N CYS A 31 -19.51 -30.71 -32.78
CA CYS A 31 -19.37 -30.74 -31.34
C CYS A 31 -20.42 -31.62 -30.69
N SER A 32 -20.03 -32.43 -29.72
CA SER A 32 -20.93 -33.11 -28.80
C SER A 32 -21.06 -32.31 -27.52
N PHE A 33 -22.28 -32.26 -26.98
CA PHE A 33 -22.58 -31.62 -25.71
C PHE A 33 -23.25 -32.61 -24.78
N ARG A 34 -22.79 -32.66 -23.54
CA ARG A 34 -23.33 -33.55 -22.52
C ARG A 34 -24.33 -32.79 -21.65
N LEU A 35 -25.59 -32.85 -22.04
CA LEU A 35 -26.72 -32.29 -21.31
C LEU A 35 -27.94 -33.19 -21.55
N SER A 36 -28.59 -33.60 -20.46
CA SER A 36 -29.70 -34.53 -20.55
C SER A 36 -30.98 -33.85 -20.99
N GLU A 37 -31.32 -33.95 -22.28
CA GLU A 37 -32.51 -33.34 -22.88
C GLU A 37 -33.27 -34.31 -23.79
N ASP A 38 -34.55 -33.97 -24.04
CA ASP A 38 -35.34 -34.61 -25.07
C ASP A 38 -34.93 -34.13 -26.48
N PHE A 39 -35.51 -34.70 -27.53
CA PHE A 39 -35.09 -34.37 -28.90
C PHE A 39 -35.31 -32.89 -29.26
N ASN A 40 -36.42 -32.30 -28.79
CA ASN A 40 -36.75 -30.91 -29.11
C ASN A 40 -35.85 -29.95 -28.33
N GLY A 41 -35.61 -30.20 -27.04
CA GLY A 41 -34.64 -29.48 -26.22
C GLY A 41 -33.26 -29.52 -26.86
N ALA A 42 -32.76 -30.72 -27.18
CA ALA A 42 -31.47 -30.87 -27.85
C ALA A 42 -31.37 -30.07 -29.16
N ARG A 43 -32.44 -30.06 -29.98
CA ARG A 43 -32.49 -29.27 -31.22
C ARG A 43 -32.43 -27.77 -30.96
N ASP A 44 -33.23 -27.30 -30.01
CA ASP A 44 -33.39 -25.88 -29.74
C ASP A 44 -32.14 -25.34 -29.02
N THR A 45 -31.54 -26.11 -28.11
CA THR A 45 -30.23 -25.85 -27.49
C THR A 45 -29.12 -25.80 -28.54
N CYS A 46 -29.09 -26.75 -29.48
CA CYS A 46 -28.11 -26.75 -30.57
C CYS A 46 -28.21 -25.51 -31.47
N ARG A 47 -29.44 -25.06 -31.77
CA ARG A 47 -29.70 -23.81 -32.49
C ARG A 47 -29.26 -22.58 -31.69
N GLY A 48 -29.49 -22.58 -30.38
CA GLY A 48 -29.01 -21.53 -29.47
C GLY A 48 -27.49 -21.39 -29.44
N LEU A 49 -26.75 -22.47 -29.72
CA LEU A 49 -25.30 -22.47 -29.89
C LEU A 49 -24.83 -22.03 -31.29
N GLY A 50 -25.76 -21.69 -32.20
CA GLY A 50 -25.44 -21.33 -33.58
C GLY A 50 -25.19 -22.52 -34.50
N GLY A 51 -25.59 -23.74 -34.09
CA GLY A 51 -25.43 -24.96 -34.86
C GLY A 51 -26.75 -25.61 -35.28
N GLU A 52 -26.65 -26.75 -35.94
CA GLU A 52 -27.79 -27.62 -36.26
C GLU A 52 -27.50 -29.04 -35.79
N LEU A 53 -28.53 -29.78 -35.34
CA LEU A 53 -28.34 -31.18 -34.97
C LEU A 53 -27.72 -31.94 -36.13
N PHE A 54 -26.65 -32.69 -35.86
CA PHE A 54 -25.85 -33.37 -36.87
C PHE A 54 -26.74 -34.30 -37.70
N PRO A 55 -26.85 -34.09 -39.03
CA PRO A 55 -27.67 -34.94 -39.87
C PRO A 55 -26.95 -36.24 -40.18
N LEU A 56 -27.61 -37.36 -39.92
CA LEU A 56 -27.16 -38.68 -40.33
C LEU A 56 -28.01 -39.21 -41.49
N ASP A 57 -27.31 -39.79 -42.47
CA ASP A 57 -27.90 -40.64 -43.48
C ASP A 57 -27.89 -42.11 -42.99
N PRO A 58 -29.06 -42.70 -42.67
CA PRO A 58 -29.14 -44.05 -42.11
C PRO A 58 -28.69 -45.17 -43.09
N GLU A 59 -28.49 -44.85 -44.37
CA GLU A 59 -28.06 -45.79 -45.42
C GLU A 59 -26.56 -45.67 -45.77
N GLY A 60 -25.84 -44.69 -45.21
CA GLY A 60 -24.41 -44.50 -45.40
C GLY A 60 -23.60 -45.40 -44.47
N GLY A 61 -23.07 -46.51 -45.00
CA GLY A 61 -22.36 -47.52 -44.21
C GLY A 61 -21.19 -46.97 -43.38
N THR A 62 -21.12 -47.42 -42.12
CA THR A 62 -20.01 -47.46 -41.12
C THR A 62 -19.01 -46.31 -40.94
N ASP A 63 -18.85 -45.38 -41.87
CA ASP A 63 -17.94 -44.23 -41.77
C ASP A 63 -18.77 -42.95 -41.55
N LEU A 64 -19.24 -42.78 -40.32
CA LEU A 64 -20.19 -41.73 -39.94
C LEU A 64 -19.57 -40.32 -39.87
N GLY A 65 -18.32 -40.14 -40.33
CA GLY A 65 -17.63 -38.84 -40.38
C GLY A 65 -17.43 -38.17 -39.02
N LEU A 66 -17.73 -38.86 -37.92
CA LEU A 66 -17.52 -38.40 -36.54
C LEU A 66 -16.19 -38.94 -36.05
N GLU A 67 -15.28 -38.04 -35.67
CA GLU A 67 -13.96 -38.39 -35.17
C GLU A 67 -14.02 -39.34 -33.96
N PRO A 68 -13.11 -40.34 -33.87
CA PRO A 68 -13.08 -41.27 -32.75
C PRO A 68 -12.83 -40.54 -31.43
N GLY A 69 -13.84 -40.50 -30.56
CA GLY A 69 -13.75 -39.84 -29.26
C GLY A 69 -14.67 -38.63 -29.08
N LEU A 70 -15.27 -38.12 -30.17
CA LEU A 70 -16.24 -37.04 -30.09
C LEU A 70 -17.46 -37.44 -29.25
N VAL A 71 -17.92 -38.68 -29.40
CA VAL A 71 -18.99 -39.27 -28.62
C VAL A 71 -18.38 -40.21 -27.57
N GLY A 72 -18.48 -39.80 -26.30
CA GLY A 72 -18.01 -40.60 -25.15
C GLY A 72 -18.96 -41.76 -24.81
N GLY A 73 -18.84 -42.30 -23.60
CA GLY A 73 -19.87 -43.21 -23.07
C GLY A 73 -21.20 -42.47 -22.91
N GLY A 74 -22.25 -42.95 -23.58
CA GLY A 74 -23.59 -42.37 -23.54
C GLY A 74 -24.33 -42.47 -24.87
N ARG A 75 -25.57 -41.99 -24.86
CA ARG A 75 -26.49 -41.86 -26.00
C ARG A 75 -26.67 -40.38 -26.33
N TYR A 76 -26.56 -40.02 -27.60
CA TYR A 76 -26.59 -38.62 -28.05
C TYR A 76 -27.57 -38.42 -29.20
N TRP A 77 -28.37 -37.37 -29.14
CA TRP A 77 -29.31 -37.01 -30.20
C TRP A 77 -28.60 -36.49 -31.47
N VAL A 78 -29.11 -36.93 -32.61
CA VAL A 78 -28.74 -36.49 -33.97
C VAL A 78 -30.01 -36.35 -34.82
N SER A 79 -29.92 -35.60 -35.92
CA SER A 79 -31.05 -35.44 -36.84
C SER A 79 -31.01 -36.46 -37.98
N SER A 80 -32.17 -36.77 -38.54
CA SER A 80 -32.29 -37.56 -39.76
C SER A 80 -32.23 -36.62 -40.96
N SER A 81 -31.40 -36.94 -41.97
CA SER A 81 -31.36 -36.20 -43.24
C SER A 81 -32.72 -36.21 -43.98
N ARG A 82 -33.62 -37.13 -43.64
CA ARG A 82 -34.92 -37.36 -44.32
C ARG A 82 -36.12 -36.74 -43.61
N ASP A 83 -35.96 -36.13 -42.43
CA ASP A 83 -37.08 -35.49 -41.73
C ASP A 83 -37.37 -34.09 -42.31
N GLY A 84 -38.43 -34.00 -43.10
CA GLY A 84 -39.06 -32.72 -43.44
C GLY A 84 -39.82 -32.11 -42.25
N PRO A 85 -40.47 -30.94 -42.42
CA PRO A 85 -41.14 -30.20 -41.33
C PRO A 85 -42.39 -30.87 -40.71
N GLY A 86 -42.63 -32.14 -40.96
CA GLY A 86 -43.72 -32.95 -40.39
C GLY A 86 -43.19 -34.33 -40.04
N GLY A 87 -42.89 -34.53 -38.76
CA GLY A 87 -41.97 -35.56 -38.27
C GLY A 87 -42.55 -36.95 -37.98
N GLY A 88 -41.64 -37.91 -37.79
CA GLY A 88 -41.90 -39.15 -37.08
C GLY A 88 -41.89 -38.96 -35.54
N SER A 89 -42.44 -39.92 -34.79
CA SER A 89 -42.43 -39.95 -33.31
C SER A 89 -41.05 -40.29 -32.72
N GLU A 90 -40.10 -40.69 -33.55
CA GLU A 90 -38.78 -41.17 -33.18
C GLU A 90 -37.70 -40.21 -33.71
N GLY A 91 -36.66 -39.99 -32.92
CA GLY A 91 -35.41 -39.33 -33.31
C GLY A 91 -34.28 -40.34 -33.43
N LEU A 92 -33.15 -39.94 -34.01
CA LEU A 92 -31.98 -40.80 -34.11
C LEU A 92 -31.05 -40.56 -32.92
N CYS A 93 -30.62 -41.66 -32.30
CA CYS A 93 -29.65 -41.68 -31.23
C CYS A 93 -28.36 -42.33 -31.71
N VAL A 94 -27.21 -41.75 -31.38
CA VAL A 94 -25.90 -42.38 -31.57
C VAL A 94 -25.31 -42.77 -30.23
N SER A 95 -24.68 -43.94 -30.17
CA SER A 95 -23.92 -44.39 -29.01
C SER A 95 -22.66 -45.11 -29.44
N ARG A 96 -21.65 -45.13 -28.57
CA ARG A 96 -20.41 -45.86 -28.84
C ARG A 96 -20.60 -47.34 -28.51
N GLY A 97 -20.52 -48.21 -29.51
CA GLY A 97 -20.61 -49.66 -29.35
C GLY A 97 -19.34 -50.27 -28.75
N SER A 98 -19.45 -51.48 -28.18
CA SER A 98 -18.34 -52.18 -27.50
C SER A 98 -17.11 -52.46 -28.38
N VAL A 99 -17.24 -52.41 -29.71
CA VAL A 99 -16.14 -52.67 -30.68
C VAL A 99 -15.58 -51.36 -31.26
N GLY A 100 -15.88 -50.21 -30.65
CA GLY A 100 -15.35 -48.91 -31.06
C GLY A 100 -16.08 -48.22 -32.21
N GLY A 101 -17.04 -48.89 -32.85
CA GLY A 101 -17.93 -48.30 -33.86
C GLY A 101 -19.09 -47.52 -33.26
N LEU A 102 -19.60 -46.53 -33.98
CA LEU A 102 -20.83 -45.81 -33.64
C LEU A 102 -22.05 -46.66 -34.01
N SER A 103 -22.94 -46.86 -33.04
CA SER A 103 -24.25 -47.52 -33.23
C SER A 103 -25.32 -46.45 -33.32
N VAL A 104 -26.17 -46.54 -34.35
CA VAL A 104 -27.30 -45.63 -34.57
C VAL A 104 -28.59 -46.38 -34.31
N THR A 105 -29.41 -45.89 -33.40
CA THR A 105 -30.69 -46.49 -33.03
C THR A 105 -31.80 -45.44 -33.02
N PRO A 106 -33.00 -45.75 -33.53
CA PRO A 106 -34.16 -44.90 -33.32
C PRO A 106 -34.57 -44.91 -31.84
N GLU A 107 -34.92 -43.75 -31.30
CA GLU A 107 -35.40 -43.56 -29.93
C GLU A 107 -36.62 -42.63 -29.93
N PRO A 108 -37.64 -42.85 -29.08
CA PRO A 108 -38.77 -41.92 -28.92
C PRO A 108 -38.30 -40.50 -28.59
N ARG A 109 -38.84 -39.49 -29.28
CA ARG A 109 -38.43 -38.08 -29.09
C ARG A 109 -38.68 -37.53 -27.68
N THR A 110 -39.55 -38.19 -26.92
CA THR A 110 -39.88 -37.85 -25.52
C THR A 110 -38.85 -38.38 -24.52
N HIS A 111 -37.97 -39.29 -24.92
CA HIS A 111 -36.91 -39.77 -24.05
C HIS A 111 -35.84 -38.71 -23.86
N THR A 112 -35.25 -38.67 -22.66
CA THR A 112 -34.05 -37.87 -22.43
C THR A 112 -32.82 -38.72 -22.67
N LEU A 113 -31.87 -38.22 -23.46
CA LEU A 113 -30.58 -38.87 -23.72
C LEU A 113 -29.46 -38.14 -22.98
N ASP A 114 -28.24 -38.70 -22.99
CA ASP A 114 -27.10 -38.14 -22.24
C ASP A 114 -26.55 -36.83 -22.84
N GLY A 115 -26.88 -36.56 -24.11
CA GLY A 115 -26.39 -35.39 -24.84
C GLY A 115 -26.92 -35.29 -26.26
N PHE A 116 -26.30 -34.42 -27.04
CA PHE A 116 -26.62 -34.19 -28.45
C PHE A 116 -25.38 -33.77 -29.24
N VAL A 117 -25.44 -33.93 -30.56
CA VAL A 117 -24.33 -33.59 -31.48
C VAL A 117 -24.77 -32.49 -32.43
N CYS A 118 -23.98 -31.42 -32.49
CA CYS A 118 -24.19 -30.25 -33.34
C CYS A 118 -23.16 -30.16 -34.45
N ARG A 119 -23.60 -29.75 -35.62
CA ARG A 119 -22.79 -29.37 -36.77
C ARG A 119 -22.75 -27.85 -36.92
N TYR A 120 -21.59 -27.32 -37.28
CA TYR A 120 -21.35 -25.89 -37.50
C TYR A 120 -20.83 -25.63 -38.93
N ARG A 121 -20.91 -24.38 -39.37
CA ARG A 121 -20.32 -23.93 -40.64
C ARG A 121 -18.90 -23.43 -40.41
N ALA A 122 -18.01 -23.65 -41.38
CA ALA A 122 -16.59 -23.30 -41.25
C ALA A 122 -16.32 -21.79 -41.12
N GLU A 123 -17.24 -20.96 -41.59
CA GLU A 123 -17.12 -19.49 -41.56
C GLU A 123 -17.53 -18.87 -40.23
N ASP A 124 -18.30 -19.57 -39.41
CA ASP A 124 -18.87 -19.01 -38.16
C ASP A 124 -17.99 -19.27 -36.94
N VAL A 125 -16.93 -20.04 -37.12
CA VAL A 125 -16.23 -20.70 -36.03
C VAL A 125 -14.82 -20.16 -35.79
N CYS A 126 -14.34 -20.26 -34.56
CA CYS A 126 -13.00 -19.81 -34.19
C CYS A 126 -12.04 -20.96 -33.97
N GLY A 127 -10.81 -20.83 -34.46
CA GLY A 127 -9.72 -21.76 -34.13
C GLY A 127 -9.16 -21.53 -32.72
N ARG A 128 -8.13 -22.30 -32.36
CA ARG A 128 -7.39 -22.13 -31.09
C ARG A 128 -6.91 -20.69 -30.90
N LEU A 129 -7.14 -20.12 -29.71
CA LEU A 129 -6.57 -18.84 -29.34
C LEU A 129 -5.07 -19.01 -29.08
N LEU A 130 -4.21 -18.30 -29.82
CA LEU A 130 -2.77 -18.31 -29.63
C LEU A 130 -2.41 -17.39 -28.45
N VAL A 131 -1.82 -17.96 -27.40
CA VAL A 131 -1.40 -17.22 -26.20
C VAL A 131 0.09 -17.43 -25.97
N HIS A 132 0.81 -16.37 -25.60
CA HIS A 132 2.24 -16.42 -25.29
C HIS A 132 2.46 -16.76 -23.81
N GLY A 133 3.50 -17.54 -23.48
CA GLY A 133 4.04 -17.60 -22.12
C GLY A 133 3.37 -18.56 -21.12
N GLY A 134 2.94 -19.76 -21.53
CA GLY A 134 2.48 -20.79 -20.59
C GLY A 134 1.15 -20.49 -19.88
N SER A 135 0.46 -19.41 -20.26
CA SER A 135 -0.86 -19.07 -19.76
C SER A 135 -1.90 -20.13 -20.16
N ARG A 136 -2.84 -20.41 -19.26
CA ARG A 136 -3.95 -21.34 -19.49
C ARG A 136 -5.14 -20.60 -20.07
N VAL A 137 -5.84 -21.22 -21.01
CA VAL A 137 -7.08 -20.69 -21.59
C VAL A 137 -8.27 -21.55 -21.16
N ASN A 138 -9.33 -20.92 -20.65
CA ASN A 138 -10.59 -21.59 -20.36
C ASN A 138 -11.63 -21.15 -21.40
N TYR A 139 -12.27 -22.12 -22.04
CA TYR A 139 -13.23 -21.88 -23.11
C TYR A 139 -14.64 -22.25 -22.65
N THR A 140 -15.58 -21.33 -22.80
CA THR A 140 -16.97 -21.49 -22.36
C THR A 140 -17.92 -21.10 -23.49
N SER A 141 -18.79 -22.00 -23.93
CA SER A 141 -19.77 -21.73 -24.99
C SER A 141 -20.80 -20.66 -24.58
N ALA A 142 -21.60 -20.18 -25.53
CA ALA A 142 -22.64 -19.18 -25.30
C ALA A 142 -23.70 -19.60 -24.26
N LEU A 143 -23.96 -20.91 -24.12
CA LEU A 143 -24.89 -21.46 -23.12
C LEU A 143 -24.18 -22.00 -21.86
N GLY A 144 -22.90 -21.66 -21.67
CA GLY A 144 -22.15 -21.98 -20.46
C GLY A 144 -21.38 -23.31 -20.49
N PHE A 145 -21.51 -24.15 -21.52
CA PHE A 145 -20.77 -25.42 -21.58
C PHE A 145 -19.27 -25.21 -21.54
N GLN A 146 -18.57 -25.97 -20.70
CA GLN A 146 -17.11 -25.96 -20.66
C GLN A 146 -16.55 -26.78 -21.84
N MET A 147 -15.78 -26.14 -22.70
CA MET A 147 -15.24 -26.75 -23.91
C MET A 147 -13.91 -27.43 -23.59
N LEU A 148 -13.84 -28.75 -23.83
CA LEU A 148 -12.67 -29.58 -23.49
C LEU A 148 -11.64 -29.71 -24.62
N ASP A 149 -12.05 -29.48 -25.88
CA ASP A 149 -11.12 -29.45 -27.02
C ASP A 149 -10.60 -28.01 -27.23
N GLU A 150 -9.36 -27.89 -27.69
CA GLU A 150 -8.70 -26.61 -27.94
C GLU A 150 -8.62 -26.24 -29.43
N LYS A 151 -9.09 -27.07 -30.35
CA LYS A 151 -8.85 -26.85 -31.79
C LYS A 151 -9.83 -25.87 -32.43
N MET A 152 -11.09 -25.88 -31.99
CA MET A 152 -12.21 -25.35 -32.77
C MET A 152 -13.42 -25.03 -31.86
N PHE A 153 -14.00 -23.83 -31.99
CA PHE A 153 -15.00 -23.29 -31.07
C PHE A 153 -16.22 -22.67 -31.78
N PRO A 154 -17.46 -23.00 -31.33
CA PRO A 154 -18.68 -22.46 -31.91
C PRO A 154 -18.83 -20.94 -31.65
N PRO A 155 -19.62 -20.23 -32.46
CA PRO A 155 -19.89 -18.81 -32.27
C PRO A 155 -20.46 -18.53 -30.87
N GLY A 156 -20.11 -17.37 -30.31
CA GLY A 156 -20.49 -17.01 -28.94
C GLY A 156 -19.65 -17.68 -27.84
N THR A 157 -18.71 -18.56 -28.19
CA THR A 157 -17.73 -19.07 -27.22
C THR A 157 -16.85 -17.94 -26.69
N THR A 158 -16.68 -17.90 -25.38
CA THR A 158 -15.75 -17.01 -24.69
C THR A 158 -14.46 -17.74 -24.34
N ALA A 159 -13.32 -17.07 -24.50
CA ALA A 159 -12.00 -17.56 -24.12
C ALA A 159 -11.38 -16.63 -23.08
N VAL A 160 -11.09 -17.17 -21.89
CA VAL A 160 -10.48 -16.43 -20.78
C VAL A 160 -9.06 -16.94 -20.56
N THR A 161 -8.07 -16.07 -20.71
CA THR A 161 -6.66 -16.42 -20.49
C THR A 161 -6.22 -16.04 -19.09
N ARG A 162 -5.40 -16.90 -18.47
CA ARG A 162 -4.85 -16.64 -17.14
C ARG A 162 -3.42 -17.15 -17.03
N SER A 163 -2.54 -16.30 -16.54
CA SER A 163 -1.14 -16.60 -16.30
C SER A 163 -0.96 -17.35 -14.97
N PRO A 164 0.06 -18.21 -14.84
CA PRO A 164 0.29 -18.94 -13.60
C PRO A 164 0.50 -17.97 -12.43
N GLY A 165 -0.33 -18.07 -11.39
CA GLY A 165 -0.22 -17.24 -10.18
C GLY A 165 -0.96 -15.91 -10.20
N SER A 166 -1.65 -15.53 -11.29
CA SER A 166 -2.51 -14.34 -11.30
C SER A 166 -3.90 -14.61 -10.71
N ALA A 167 -4.38 -13.72 -9.84
CA ALA A 167 -5.74 -13.78 -9.29
C ALA A 167 -6.79 -13.33 -10.34
N GLU A 168 -6.41 -12.41 -11.21
CA GLU A 168 -7.25 -11.86 -12.28
C GLU A 168 -6.90 -12.48 -13.65
N PRO A 169 -7.88 -12.56 -14.58
CA PRO A 169 -7.64 -13.00 -15.95
C PRO A 169 -6.86 -11.94 -16.75
N ASP A 170 -5.95 -12.38 -17.61
CA ASP A 170 -5.12 -11.48 -18.43
C ASP A 170 -5.92 -10.88 -19.59
N SER A 171 -6.78 -11.70 -20.21
CA SER A 171 -7.58 -11.28 -21.35
C SER A 171 -8.83 -12.14 -21.52
N LYS A 172 -9.86 -11.53 -22.11
CA LYS A 172 -11.13 -12.18 -22.44
C LYS A 172 -11.46 -11.92 -23.90
N HIS A 173 -11.88 -12.97 -24.61
CA HIS A 173 -12.22 -12.91 -26.03
C HIS A 173 -13.57 -13.57 -26.30
N LEU A 174 -14.27 -13.12 -27.34
CA LEU A 174 -15.55 -13.66 -27.83
C LEU A 174 -15.42 -14.09 -29.30
N CYS A 175 -16.01 -15.23 -29.65
CA CYS A 175 -15.98 -15.78 -31.00
C CYS A 175 -17.13 -15.27 -31.88
N PHE A 176 -16.79 -14.61 -33.00
CA PHE A 176 -17.71 -14.17 -34.08
C PHE A 176 -17.17 -14.55 -35.49
N SER A 177 -16.61 -15.76 -35.68
CA SER A 177 -15.66 -16.18 -36.76
C SER A 177 -14.19 -15.86 -36.50
N THR A 178 -13.92 -14.76 -35.80
CA THR A 178 -12.60 -14.41 -35.30
C THR A 178 -12.69 -14.04 -33.82
N TRP A 179 -11.59 -14.19 -33.09
CA TRP A 179 -11.51 -13.76 -31.70
C TRP A 179 -11.54 -12.24 -31.59
N VAL A 180 -12.56 -11.71 -30.93
CA VAL A 180 -12.67 -10.29 -30.58
C VAL A 180 -12.33 -10.13 -29.11
N ARG A 181 -11.37 -9.27 -28.78
CA ARG A 181 -10.97 -9.00 -27.39
C ARG A 181 -11.98 -8.07 -26.71
N ALA A 182 -12.24 -8.30 -25.42
CA ALA A 182 -13.00 -7.37 -24.59
C ALA A 182 -12.27 -6.01 -24.46
N PRO A 183 -13.00 -4.88 -24.37
CA PRO A 183 -14.45 -4.76 -24.41
C PRO A 183 -15.02 -4.78 -25.84
N TRP A 184 -16.00 -5.67 -26.09
CA TRP A 184 -16.77 -5.71 -27.34
C TRP A 184 -18.10 -4.98 -27.18
N SER A 185 -19.00 -5.03 -28.17
CA SER A 185 -20.31 -4.35 -28.10
C SER A 185 -21.06 -4.69 -26.81
N CYS A 186 -21.48 -3.66 -26.06
CA CYS A 186 -22.20 -3.83 -24.79
C CYS A 186 -23.54 -4.57 -24.96
N GLU A 187 -24.12 -4.59 -26.16
CA GLU A 187 -25.34 -5.33 -26.46
C GLU A 187 -25.16 -6.85 -26.38
N VAL A 188 -23.91 -7.33 -26.42
CA VAL A 188 -23.56 -8.74 -26.33
C VAL A 188 -22.81 -8.98 -25.02
N MET A 189 -23.39 -9.72 -24.09
CA MET A 189 -22.75 -10.09 -22.81
C MET A 189 -22.10 -8.92 -22.06
N ASP A 190 -22.75 -7.75 -22.03
CA ASP A 190 -22.24 -6.51 -21.42
C ASP A 190 -20.81 -6.18 -21.85
N GLY A 191 -20.48 -6.39 -23.13
CA GLY A 191 -19.15 -6.11 -23.68
C GLY A 191 -18.02 -6.97 -23.11
N GLY A 192 -18.37 -8.02 -22.35
CA GLY A 192 -17.41 -8.86 -21.64
C GLY A 192 -17.01 -8.33 -20.27
N CYS A 193 -17.59 -7.22 -19.82
CA CYS A 193 -17.31 -6.58 -18.54
C CYS A 193 -17.81 -7.40 -17.36
N GLU A 194 -17.16 -7.25 -16.19
CA GLU A 194 -17.58 -7.92 -14.96
C GLU A 194 -18.86 -7.33 -14.36
N HIS A 195 -19.05 -6.01 -14.46
CA HIS A 195 -20.19 -5.31 -13.87
C HIS A 195 -21.05 -4.57 -14.90
N GLY A 196 -20.57 -3.45 -15.44
CA GLY A 196 -21.32 -2.63 -16.40
C GLY A 196 -20.51 -2.31 -17.64
N CYS A 197 -21.21 -1.92 -18.71
CA CYS A 197 -20.62 -1.55 -19.99
C CYS A 197 -21.30 -0.28 -20.55
N THR A 198 -20.49 0.63 -21.09
CA THR A 198 -20.95 1.90 -21.69
C THR A 198 -20.82 1.83 -23.21
N SER A 199 -21.89 2.09 -23.95
CA SER A 199 -22.00 1.69 -25.38
C SER A 199 -21.31 2.59 -26.43
N THR A 200 -20.53 3.63 -26.08
CA THR A 200 -19.93 4.54 -27.09
C THR A 200 -18.64 5.26 -26.61
N PRO A 201 -17.42 4.73 -26.85
CA PRO A 201 -17.07 3.36 -27.28
C PRO A 201 -17.32 2.33 -26.15
N PRO A 202 -17.40 1.01 -26.45
CA PRO A 202 -17.59 -0.02 -25.44
C PRO A 202 -16.50 0.06 -24.36
N GLN A 203 -16.90 0.40 -23.14
CA GLN A 203 -16.01 0.53 -21.99
C GLN A 203 -16.64 -0.07 -20.74
N CYS A 204 -15.84 -0.81 -19.98
CA CYS A 204 -16.28 -1.43 -18.74
C CYS A 204 -16.32 -0.43 -17.58
N SER A 205 -17.35 -0.54 -16.76
CA SER A 205 -17.55 0.23 -15.53
C SER A 205 -17.74 -0.71 -14.35
N CYS A 206 -17.20 -0.35 -13.18
CA CYS A 206 -17.34 -1.14 -11.96
C CYS A 206 -18.42 -0.58 -11.03
N SER A 207 -19.00 -1.47 -10.22
CA SER A 207 -19.92 -1.11 -9.13
C SER A 207 -19.25 -0.18 -8.11
N PRO A 208 -20.02 0.61 -7.33
CA PRO A 208 -19.46 1.43 -6.26
C PRO A 208 -18.54 0.63 -5.33
N GLY A 209 -17.37 1.20 -5.00
CA GLY A 209 -16.36 0.55 -4.16
C GLY A 209 -15.41 -0.41 -4.89
N HIS A 210 -15.49 -0.49 -6.22
CA HIS A 210 -14.58 -1.27 -7.06
C HIS A 210 -13.96 -0.37 -8.14
N GLN A 211 -12.73 -0.67 -8.54
CA GLN A 211 -12.01 0.01 -9.63
C GLN A 211 -11.75 -0.95 -10.78
N LEU A 212 -11.69 -0.42 -12.01
CA LEU A 212 -11.43 -1.23 -13.20
C LEU A 212 -9.96 -1.67 -13.20
N HIS A 213 -9.73 -2.99 -13.23
CA HIS A 213 -8.41 -3.58 -13.30
C HIS A 213 -7.71 -3.19 -14.62
N PRO A 214 -6.37 -3.10 -14.67
CA PRO A 214 -5.63 -2.75 -15.89
C PRO A 214 -5.90 -3.63 -17.12
N ASN A 215 -6.50 -4.81 -16.93
CA ASN A 215 -6.95 -5.66 -18.04
C ASN A 215 -8.14 -5.07 -18.83
N GLY A 216 -8.80 -4.05 -18.29
CA GLY A 216 -9.87 -3.29 -18.95
C GLY A 216 -11.27 -3.91 -18.88
N PHE A 217 -11.46 -5.03 -18.16
CA PHE A 217 -12.77 -5.68 -18.05
C PHE A 217 -13.09 -6.32 -16.69
N SER A 218 -12.09 -6.57 -15.84
CA SER A 218 -12.29 -7.02 -14.46
C SER A 218 -12.34 -5.85 -13.49
N CYS A 219 -12.97 -6.05 -12.35
CA CYS A 219 -13.06 -5.09 -11.27
C CYS A 219 -12.31 -5.62 -10.05
N SER A 220 -11.38 -4.84 -9.53
CA SER A 220 -10.74 -5.11 -8.25
C SER A 220 -11.39 -4.27 -7.16
N GLU A 221 -11.29 -4.69 -5.91
CA GLU A 221 -11.68 -3.83 -4.79
C GLU A 221 -10.93 -2.50 -4.92
N ALA A 222 -11.69 -1.40 -4.87
CA ALA A 222 -11.08 -0.09 -4.83
C ALA A 222 -10.30 -0.03 -3.51
N PRO A 223 -9.01 0.39 -3.51
CA PRO A 223 -8.45 0.98 -2.30
C PRO A 223 -9.39 2.14 -1.89
N CYS A 224 -10.20 1.86 -0.88
CA CYS A 224 -11.12 2.75 -0.16
C CYS A 224 -12.43 3.16 -0.85
N ALA A 225 -13.48 2.35 -0.67
CA ALA A 225 -14.89 2.69 -0.93
C ALA A 225 -15.54 3.63 0.13
N ASP A 226 -14.79 4.06 1.16
CA ASP A 226 -15.30 4.85 2.30
C ASP A 226 -14.56 6.18 2.54
N CYS A 227 -13.72 6.64 1.61
CA CYS A 227 -13.01 7.92 1.78
C CYS A 227 -13.81 9.16 1.31
N ALA A 228 -15.09 9.01 0.94
CA ALA A 228 -15.90 10.13 0.45
C ALA A 228 -16.53 11.01 1.56
N LEU A 229 -16.29 10.71 2.84
CA LEU A 229 -16.79 11.57 3.93
C LEU A 229 -15.72 12.08 4.91
N HIS A 230 -14.56 11.44 4.97
CA HIS A 230 -13.48 11.86 5.86
C HIS A 230 -12.12 11.56 5.23
N CYS A 231 -11.32 12.60 5.02
CA CYS A 231 -9.92 12.44 4.68
C CYS A 231 -9.19 11.79 5.87
N ALA A 232 -8.14 11.02 5.59
CA ALA A 232 -7.28 10.48 6.64
C ALA A 232 -6.67 11.65 7.45
N ARG A 233 -6.29 11.39 8.70
CA ARG A 233 -5.59 12.39 9.51
C ARG A 233 -4.32 12.83 8.79
N GLY A 234 -4.06 14.14 8.73
CA GLY A 234 -2.97 14.73 7.93
C GLY A 234 -3.37 15.12 6.50
N TYR A 235 -4.64 14.92 6.11
CA TYR A 235 -5.14 15.29 4.78
C TYR A 235 -6.38 16.18 4.86
N GLU A 236 -6.49 17.16 3.96
CA GLU A 236 -7.66 18.03 3.79
C GLU A 236 -8.34 17.80 2.44
N ARG A 237 -9.61 18.23 2.33
CA ARG A 237 -10.39 17.99 1.12
C ARG A 237 -9.98 18.99 0.04
N ALA A 238 -9.53 18.48 -1.11
CA ALA A 238 -9.22 19.30 -2.27
C ALA A 238 -10.45 20.07 -2.78
N HIS A 239 -10.21 21.13 -3.55
CA HIS A 239 -11.25 21.99 -4.14
C HIS A 239 -12.21 21.21 -5.07
N ASP A 240 -11.79 20.06 -5.60
CA ASP A 240 -12.63 19.17 -6.41
C ASP A 240 -13.71 18.41 -5.60
N GLY A 241 -13.63 18.46 -4.27
CA GLY A 241 -14.56 17.79 -3.35
C GLY A 241 -14.50 16.27 -3.35
N ARG A 242 -13.50 15.67 -4.01
CA ARG A 242 -13.38 14.22 -4.22
C ARG A 242 -12.01 13.67 -3.87
N SER A 243 -10.99 14.52 -3.91
CA SER A 243 -9.61 14.17 -3.57
C SER A 243 -9.27 14.68 -2.17
N CYS A 244 -8.40 13.95 -1.47
CA CYS A 244 -7.76 14.42 -0.25
C CYS A 244 -6.33 14.83 -0.61
N VAL A 245 -5.96 16.06 -0.26
CA VAL A 245 -4.60 16.58 -0.40
C VAL A 245 -3.93 16.56 0.96
N ASP A 246 -2.64 16.25 0.95
CA ASP A 246 -1.81 16.31 2.13
C ASP A 246 -1.81 17.73 2.72
N VAL A 247 -1.92 17.84 4.04
CA VAL A 247 -1.82 19.11 4.75
C VAL A 247 -0.35 19.35 5.03
N ASP A 248 0.20 20.42 4.46
CA ASP A 248 1.56 20.82 4.80
C ASP A 248 1.58 21.48 6.18
N GLU A 249 1.89 20.72 7.22
CA GLU A 249 1.98 21.28 8.56
C GLU A 249 3.18 22.22 8.73
N CYS A 250 4.20 22.14 7.87
CA CYS A 250 5.35 23.03 7.93
C CYS A 250 5.00 24.46 7.51
N ASP A 251 4.01 24.63 6.62
CA ASP A 251 3.48 25.96 6.24
C ASP A 251 2.65 26.62 7.36
N THR A 252 2.20 25.85 8.36
CA THR A 252 1.40 26.39 9.48
C THR A 252 2.23 27.04 10.58
N GLY A 253 3.55 26.79 10.62
CA GLY A 253 4.50 27.42 11.55
C GLY A 253 4.52 26.87 12.98
N ASP A 254 3.60 25.97 13.35
CA ASP A 254 3.50 25.40 14.71
C ASP A 254 4.05 23.96 14.81
N ALA A 255 4.52 23.38 13.71
CA ALA A 255 4.89 21.97 13.61
C ALA A 255 6.14 21.59 14.42
N CYS A 256 7.23 22.37 14.30
CA CYS A 256 8.51 22.14 14.99
C CYS A 256 8.85 23.39 15.81
N THR A 257 8.82 23.26 17.14
CA THR A 257 8.97 24.40 18.07
C THR A 257 10.23 24.34 18.92
N ALA A 258 11.01 23.26 18.84
CA ALA A 258 12.27 23.19 19.55
C ALA A 258 13.37 23.96 18.81
N GLU A 259 14.30 24.53 19.57
CA GLU A 259 15.44 25.29 19.05
C GLU A 259 16.30 24.40 18.14
N GLY A 260 16.53 24.84 16.90
CA GLY A 260 17.37 24.13 15.94
C GLY A 260 16.68 22.99 15.19
N GLU A 261 15.36 22.86 15.26
CA GLU A 261 14.59 21.94 14.41
C GLU A 261 14.11 22.63 13.13
N GLU A 262 14.15 21.87 12.03
CA GLU A 262 13.58 22.19 10.72
C GLU A 262 12.45 21.21 10.41
N CYS A 263 11.34 21.73 9.89
CA CYS A 263 10.17 20.92 9.54
C CYS A 263 10.29 20.37 8.13
N VAL A 264 10.05 19.07 7.97
CA VAL A 264 9.97 18.39 6.68
C VAL A 264 8.58 17.79 6.52
N ASN A 265 7.83 18.25 5.53
CA ASN A 265 6.50 17.73 5.22
C ASN A 265 6.60 16.31 4.62
N THR A 266 5.69 15.42 5.01
CA THR A 266 5.63 14.02 4.58
C THR A 266 4.20 13.62 4.24
N GLU A 267 3.99 12.60 3.40
CA GLU A 267 2.62 12.20 3.06
C GLU A 267 1.85 11.71 4.30
N GLY A 268 0.89 12.52 4.77
CA GLY A 268 0.03 12.29 5.93
C GLY A 268 0.51 12.86 7.25
N GLY A 269 1.50 13.76 7.24
CA GLY A 269 1.98 14.46 8.43
C GLY A 269 3.36 15.09 8.23
N TYR A 270 4.09 15.38 9.30
CA TYR A 270 5.41 16.01 9.20
C TYR A 270 6.45 15.34 10.10
N LYS A 271 7.72 15.61 9.82
CA LYS A 271 8.86 15.21 10.65
C LYS A 271 9.74 16.43 10.94
N CYS A 272 10.13 16.60 12.20
CA CYS A 272 11.16 17.55 12.60
C CYS A 272 12.55 16.89 12.50
N THR A 273 13.49 17.57 11.85
CA THR A 273 14.89 17.16 11.75
C THR A 273 15.79 18.30 12.21
N CYS A 274 17.01 18.03 12.66
CA CYS A 274 17.92 19.10 13.06
C CYS A 274 18.33 19.95 11.85
N ALA A 275 18.24 21.27 12.02
CA ALA A 275 18.64 22.25 11.02
C ALA A 275 20.17 22.23 10.81
N ASP A 276 20.62 22.78 9.69
CA ASP A 276 22.06 22.87 9.37
C ASP A 276 22.86 23.51 10.52
N GLY A 277 23.88 22.79 11.02
CA GLY A 277 24.70 23.21 12.16
C GLY A 277 24.23 22.68 13.52
N PHE A 278 23.15 21.90 13.55
CA PHE A 278 22.68 21.16 14.72
C PHE A 278 22.79 19.65 14.48
N ASP A 279 23.19 18.91 15.51
CA ASP A 279 23.23 17.45 15.49
C ASP A 279 22.20 16.88 16.49
N GLU A 280 21.65 15.70 16.20
CA GLU A 280 20.71 15.01 17.08
C GLU A 280 21.48 14.27 18.20
N GLU A 281 21.35 14.73 19.44
CA GLU A 281 21.84 14.01 20.63
C GLU A 281 20.71 13.84 21.65
N ASP A 282 20.51 12.61 22.14
CA ASP A 282 19.48 12.26 23.14
C ASP A 282 18.05 12.74 22.79
N GLY A 283 17.74 12.82 21.50
CA GLY A 283 16.44 13.27 21.00
C GLY A 283 16.24 14.80 21.03
N ALA A 284 17.32 15.57 21.17
CA ALA A 284 17.31 17.02 21.04
C ALA A 284 18.34 17.48 20.00
N CYS A 285 17.98 18.52 19.24
CA CYS A 285 18.92 19.17 18.32
C CYS A 285 19.85 20.08 19.11
N VAL A 286 21.14 19.75 19.11
CA VAL A 286 22.17 20.53 19.79
C VAL A 286 23.00 21.30 18.79
N ASN A 287 23.23 22.59 19.07
CA ASN A 287 24.03 23.44 18.19
C ASN A 287 25.52 23.06 18.28
N VAL A 288 26.01 22.28 17.30
CA VAL A 288 27.41 21.84 17.20
C VAL A 288 28.21 22.75 16.25
N SER A 289 27.56 23.76 15.64
CA SER A 289 28.20 24.66 14.67
C SER A 289 29.47 25.34 15.20
N ILE A 290 29.53 25.63 16.50
CA ILE A 290 30.72 26.19 17.16
C ILE A 290 31.93 25.26 17.09
N CYS A 291 31.72 23.93 17.12
CA CYS A 291 32.79 22.94 17.03
C CYS A 291 33.47 22.94 15.65
N ASN A 292 32.70 23.23 14.59
CA ASN A 292 33.22 23.32 13.22
C ASN A 292 34.14 24.53 13.02
N LEU A 293 34.08 25.52 13.92
CA LEU A 293 34.86 26.75 13.89
C LEU A 293 36.07 26.70 14.84
N CYS A 294 36.21 25.66 15.68
CA CYS A 294 37.31 25.57 16.64
C CYS A 294 38.64 25.20 15.95
N GLU A 295 39.51 26.18 15.70
CA GLU A 295 40.82 25.93 15.10
C GLU A 295 41.81 25.39 16.16
N HIS A 296 42.42 24.22 15.92
CA HIS A 296 43.44 23.54 16.76
C HIS A 296 42.96 22.94 18.12
N MET A 297 41.69 22.50 18.26
CA MET A 297 41.06 22.21 19.58
C MET A 297 40.22 20.93 19.70
N GLU A 298 39.81 20.64 20.95
CA GLU A 298 38.80 19.65 21.37
C GLU A 298 37.51 20.41 21.75
N CYS A 299 36.33 19.92 21.33
CA CYS A 299 35.05 20.58 21.62
C CYS A 299 34.38 19.89 22.81
N THR A 300 34.02 20.65 23.85
CA THR A 300 33.44 20.07 25.08
C THR A 300 32.11 20.73 25.41
N ARG A 301 31.15 19.92 25.86
CA ARG A 301 29.88 20.38 26.39
C ARG A 301 30.12 20.96 27.79
N GLY A 302 29.83 22.26 27.97
CA GLY A 302 29.91 22.91 29.28
C GLY A 302 28.77 22.49 30.22
N ASP A 303 28.90 22.87 31.48
CA ASP A 303 27.90 22.56 32.53
C ASP A 303 26.50 23.17 32.27
N ASN A 304 26.42 24.16 31.37
CA ASN A 304 25.18 24.78 30.89
C ASN A 304 24.57 24.08 29.67
N GLY A 305 25.14 22.97 29.21
CA GLY A 305 24.68 22.21 28.04
C GLY A 305 25.11 22.80 26.69
N VAL A 306 25.83 23.93 26.69
CA VAL A 306 26.31 24.60 25.46
C VAL A 306 27.69 24.09 25.09
N TYR A 307 27.91 23.79 23.80
CA TYR A 307 29.23 23.43 23.28
C TYR A 307 30.15 24.64 23.30
N GLN A 308 31.37 24.45 23.78
CA GLN A 308 32.40 25.48 23.80
C GLN A 308 33.72 24.87 23.33
N CYS A 309 34.50 25.68 22.61
CA CYS A 309 35.84 25.27 22.20
C CYS A 309 36.76 25.18 23.43
N ALA A 310 37.45 24.06 23.61
CA ALA A 310 38.43 23.87 24.67
C ALA A 310 39.85 23.78 24.08
N CYS A 311 40.72 24.67 24.58
CA CYS A 311 42.12 24.72 24.15
C CYS A 311 42.93 23.55 24.70
N ARG A 312 43.81 22.98 23.88
CA ARG A 312 44.82 22.00 24.32
C ARG A 312 45.74 22.64 25.38
N SER A 313 46.35 21.81 26.23
CA SER A 313 47.30 22.25 27.25
C SER A 313 48.36 23.22 26.69
N GLY A 314 48.53 24.37 27.36
CA GLY A 314 49.43 25.45 26.93
C GLY A 314 48.77 26.58 26.14
N PHE A 315 47.45 26.54 25.97
CA PHE A 315 46.65 27.57 25.29
C PHE A 315 45.39 27.91 26.09
N ARG A 316 44.92 29.15 25.98
CA ARG A 316 43.63 29.61 26.54
C ARG A 316 42.76 30.21 25.43
N VAL A 317 41.45 30.15 25.60
CA VAL A 317 40.51 30.78 24.65
C VAL A 317 40.82 32.27 24.58
N SER A 318 40.87 32.83 23.37
CA SER A 318 41.18 34.24 23.18
C SER A 318 40.10 35.10 23.83
N PRO A 319 40.45 36.15 24.59
CA PRO A 319 39.48 37.09 25.14
C PRO A 319 38.67 37.81 24.06
N SER A 320 39.21 37.87 22.83
CA SER A 320 38.66 38.60 21.70
C SER A 320 37.85 37.72 20.72
N ASP A 321 38.09 36.41 20.73
CA ASP A 321 37.47 35.47 19.80
C ASP A 321 37.38 34.07 20.45
N PRO A 322 36.18 33.61 20.84
CA PRO A 322 35.99 32.34 21.53
C PRO A 322 36.30 31.11 20.67
N THR A 323 36.50 31.29 19.35
CA THR A 323 36.87 30.21 18.41
C THR A 323 38.38 30.05 18.25
N LYS A 324 39.18 30.98 18.81
CA LYS A 324 40.64 30.99 18.71
C LYS A 324 41.31 30.68 20.04
N CYS A 325 42.43 29.97 19.98
CA CYS A 325 43.32 29.76 21.12
C CYS A 325 44.53 30.68 21.06
N ASP A 326 44.72 31.47 22.12
CA ASP A 326 45.94 32.21 22.35
C ASP A 326 46.89 31.38 23.23
N GLN A 327 48.18 31.40 22.91
CA GLN A 327 49.19 30.68 23.69
C GLN A 327 49.21 31.22 25.12
N HIS A 328 49.05 30.32 26.09
CA HIS A 328 49.04 30.64 27.51
C HIS A 328 50.21 29.98 28.22
N CYS A 329 51.16 30.80 28.64
CA CYS A 329 52.32 30.33 29.37
C CYS A 329 52.00 30.25 30.87
N THR A 330 52.24 29.10 31.48
CA THR A 330 52.03 28.84 32.92
C THR A 330 53.35 28.79 33.69
N GLN A 331 54.42 29.33 33.11
CA GLN A 331 55.78 29.34 33.68
C GLN A 331 56.50 30.60 33.22
N ARG A 332 57.53 31.01 33.99
CA ARG A 332 58.31 32.24 33.70
C ARG A 332 58.95 32.26 32.31
N ASP A 333 59.44 31.11 31.85
CA ASP A 333 60.09 30.96 30.54
C ASP A 333 59.22 30.01 29.68
N CYS A 334 58.82 30.43 28.48
CA CYS A 334 58.03 29.60 27.57
C CYS A 334 58.49 29.67 26.10
N PRO A 335 58.16 28.66 25.26
CA PRO A 335 58.63 28.61 23.87
C PRO A 335 58.06 29.76 23.03
N SER A 336 58.90 30.42 22.24
CA SER A 336 58.46 31.44 21.29
C SER A 336 57.87 30.83 20.02
N ARG A 337 56.89 31.52 19.41
CA ARG A 337 56.32 31.13 18.12
C ARG A 337 57.08 31.84 17.00
N CYS A 338 57.93 31.10 16.29
CA CYS A 338 58.68 31.64 15.15
C CYS A 338 57.98 31.25 13.83
N VAL A 339 57.85 32.20 12.91
CA VAL A 339 57.43 31.88 11.54
C VAL A 339 58.58 31.21 10.80
N PRO A 340 58.33 30.15 9.99
CA PRO A 340 59.38 29.50 9.20
C PRO A 340 60.04 30.52 8.25
N PRO A 341 61.36 30.39 7.97
CA PRO A 341 62.08 31.37 7.17
C PRO A 341 61.46 31.61 5.80
N THR A 342 60.87 32.79 5.62
CA THR A 342 60.65 33.40 4.30
C THR A 342 61.59 34.60 4.09
N GLY A 343 62.76 34.56 4.75
CA GLY A 343 63.83 35.55 4.66
C GLY A 343 64.28 36.06 6.05
N PRO A 344 65.53 36.53 6.20
CA PRO A 344 65.99 37.15 7.44
C PRO A 344 65.50 38.62 7.57
N PRO A 345 65.17 39.07 8.79
CA PRO A 345 65.32 38.33 10.06
C PRO A 345 64.12 37.40 10.36
N HIS A 346 64.43 36.24 10.96
CA HIS A 346 63.44 35.33 11.52
C HIS A 346 62.71 36.02 12.68
N GLN A 347 61.44 36.39 12.48
CA GLN A 347 60.65 37.01 13.54
C GLN A 347 59.99 35.93 14.40
N CYS A 348 60.26 35.99 15.69
CA CYS A 348 59.59 35.18 16.70
C CYS A 348 58.69 36.09 17.52
N PHE A 349 57.46 35.64 17.77
CA PHE A 349 56.45 36.37 18.50
C PHE A 349 56.25 35.74 19.88
N CYS A 350 56.12 36.58 20.89
CA CYS A 350 55.80 36.20 22.26
C CYS A 350 54.36 36.60 22.62
N PRO A 351 53.70 35.85 23.52
CA PRO A 351 52.40 36.23 24.05
C PRO A 351 52.49 37.57 24.82
N HIS A 352 51.35 38.26 24.96
CA HIS A 352 51.27 39.48 25.77
C HIS A 352 51.74 39.22 27.21
N GLY A 353 52.47 40.19 27.79
CA GLY A 353 53.10 40.05 29.12
C GLY A 353 54.45 39.32 29.09
N TYR A 354 54.95 38.93 27.91
CA TYR A 354 56.27 38.30 27.76
C TYR A 354 57.16 39.08 26.78
N VAL A 355 58.46 39.08 27.07
CA VAL A 355 59.49 39.67 26.21
C VAL A 355 60.37 38.57 25.60
N THR A 356 60.83 38.78 24.37
CA THR A 356 61.75 37.86 23.70
C THR A 356 63.13 37.94 24.35
N ASP A 357 63.62 36.81 24.86
CA ASP A 357 64.97 36.61 25.38
C ASP A 357 65.68 35.53 24.54
N THR A 358 66.83 35.87 23.96
CA THR A 358 67.62 34.94 23.15
C THR A 358 68.73 34.31 24.00
N ARG A 359 68.53 33.06 24.42
CA ARG A 359 69.53 32.28 25.15
C ARG A 359 70.08 31.16 24.25
N VAL A 360 71.39 31.14 24.02
CA VAL A 360 72.08 30.05 23.29
C VAL A 360 71.45 29.77 21.91
N ASN A 361 71.25 30.82 21.09
CA ASN A 361 70.60 30.74 19.75
C ASN A 361 69.15 30.22 19.73
N VAL A 362 68.48 30.13 20.89
CA VAL A 362 67.04 29.82 20.98
C VAL A 362 66.30 31.06 21.48
N THR A 363 65.29 31.49 20.73
CA THR A 363 64.40 32.57 21.17
C THR A 363 63.36 32.00 22.12
N ILE A 364 63.36 32.48 23.36
CA ILE A 364 62.44 32.08 24.43
C ILE A 364 61.66 33.32 24.84
N CYS A 365 60.42 33.14 25.28
CA CYS A 365 59.62 34.22 25.86
C CYS A 365 59.76 34.18 27.38
N THR A 366 60.22 35.27 27.97
CA THR A 366 60.34 35.41 29.43
C THR A 366 59.32 36.44 29.93
N ASP A 367 58.66 36.10 31.02
CA ASP A 367 57.67 36.91 31.70
C ASP A 367 58.21 38.30 32.06
N ILE A 368 57.43 39.34 31.79
CA ILE A 368 57.75 40.71 32.17
C ILE A 368 57.26 40.88 33.61
N ASN A 369 58.15 41.18 34.54
CA ASN A 369 57.72 41.53 35.90
C ASN A 369 57.34 43.01 35.94
N GLU A 370 56.05 43.32 35.75
CA GLU A 370 55.59 44.71 35.75
C GLU A 370 55.72 45.39 37.11
N CYS A 371 55.74 44.63 38.20
CA CYS A 371 55.94 45.17 39.56
C CYS A 371 57.35 45.73 39.77
N ASP A 372 58.36 45.20 39.05
CA ASP A 372 59.76 45.65 39.18
C ASP A 372 60.07 46.86 38.28
N MET A 373 59.31 47.04 37.20
CA MET A 373 59.63 48.00 36.14
C MET A 373 58.95 49.37 36.34
N GLU A 374 57.67 49.40 36.72
CA GLU A 374 56.89 50.67 36.74
C GLU A 374 56.00 50.88 37.98
N GLN A 375 56.04 50.00 38.99
CA GLN A 375 55.14 50.04 40.17
C GLN A 375 53.68 50.44 39.81
N PRO A 376 53.00 49.64 38.98
CA PRO A 376 51.71 50.01 38.39
C PRO A 376 50.54 50.07 39.38
N CYS A 377 50.69 49.54 40.60
CA CYS A 377 49.64 49.47 41.61
C CYS A 377 49.81 50.53 42.72
N ASP A 378 48.71 51.11 43.21
CA ASP A 378 48.73 52.07 44.33
C ASP A 378 49.32 51.50 45.64
N HIS A 379 49.11 50.22 45.92
CA HIS A 379 49.43 49.63 47.23
C HIS A 379 50.29 48.36 47.19
N VAL A 380 49.73 47.25 46.72
CA VAL A 380 50.40 45.94 46.68
C VAL A 380 50.32 45.44 45.25
N CYS A 381 51.48 45.12 44.68
CA CYS A 381 51.63 44.54 43.35
C CYS A 381 52.14 43.11 43.50
N GLU A 382 51.48 42.17 42.86
CA GLU A 382 51.92 40.78 42.81
C GLU A 382 52.09 40.38 41.35
N ASN A 383 53.31 39.97 40.98
CA ASN A 383 53.61 39.50 39.63
C ASN A 383 52.97 38.14 39.38
N LEU A 384 52.30 38.01 38.25
CA LEU A 384 51.75 36.76 37.74
C LEU A 384 52.44 36.42 36.42
N TRP A 385 52.23 35.22 35.90
CA TRP A 385 52.80 34.87 34.60
C TRP A 385 51.90 35.39 33.49
N GLY A 386 52.42 36.31 32.67
CA GLY A 386 51.69 37.02 31.62
C GLY A 386 50.95 38.28 32.08
N GLY A 387 51.31 38.83 33.25
CA GLY A 387 50.79 40.09 33.78
C GLY A 387 50.90 40.17 35.30
N PHE A 388 50.17 41.09 35.93
CA PHE A 388 50.26 41.31 37.38
C PHE A 388 48.87 41.54 37.99
N ARG A 389 48.75 41.42 39.31
CA ARG A 389 47.55 41.78 40.06
C ARG A 389 47.85 42.83 41.12
N CYS A 390 46.93 43.80 41.25
CA CYS A 390 46.97 44.79 42.31
C CYS A 390 46.01 44.40 43.44
N SER A 391 46.43 44.63 44.68
CA SER A 391 45.56 44.49 45.85
C SER A 391 45.70 45.68 46.80
N CYS A 392 44.62 45.99 47.51
CA CYS A 392 44.57 47.10 48.45
C CYS A 392 44.79 46.63 49.88
N ARG A 393 45.46 47.45 50.68
CA ARG A 393 45.63 47.23 52.12
C ARG A 393 44.29 47.46 52.85
N ALA A 394 44.15 46.90 54.05
CA ALA A 394 42.94 47.01 54.85
C ALA A 394 42.41 48.46 54.98
N GLY A 395 41.10 48.64 54.83
CA GLY A 395 40.43 49.96 54.82
C GLY A 395 40.36 50.64 53.44
N PHE A 396 40.80 49.96 52.37
CA PHE A 396 40.73 50.45 51.00
C PHE A 396 40.16 49.39 50.06
N GLU A 397 39.35 49.82 49.10
CA GLU A 397 38.80 49.00 48.02
C GLU A 397 39.48 49.34 46.69
N LEU A 398 39.68 48.32 45.85
CA LEU A 398 40.24 48.48 44.52
C LEU A 398 39.15 49.00 43.58
N ARG A 399 39.38 50.18 43.00
CA ARG A 399 38.47 50.83 42.05
C ARG A 399 39.14 50.97 40.69
N GLY A 400 38.64 50.22 39.72
CA GLY A 400 39.37 49.95 38.48
C GLY A 400 40.47 48.92 38.73
N ASP A 401 41.47 48.83 37.84
CA ASP A 401 42.46 47.74 37.90
C ASP A 401 43.69 48.07 38.78
N TYR A 402 43.92 49.34 39.11
CA TYR A 402 45.19 49.80 39.71
C TYR A 402 45.04 50.68 40.96
N ARG A 403 43.85 51.24 41.21
CA ARG A 403 43.67 52.34 42.17
C ARG A 403 42.96 51.92 43.45
N CYS A 404 43.49 52.30 44.61
CA CYS A 404 42.90 51.98 45.91
C CYS A 404 42.21 53.21 46.53
N VAL A 405 40.92 53.11 46.82
CA VAL A 405 40.13 54.18 47.45
C VAL A 405 39.75 53.79 48.88
N ARG A 406 39.80 54.73 49.82
CA ARG A 406 39.36 54.45 51.20
C ARG A 406 37.87 54.17 51.23
N VAL A 407 37.49 53.10 51.93
CA VAL A 407 36.10 52.85 52.27
C VAL A 407 35.72 53.91 53.31
N LYS A 408 34.76 54.78 52.97
CA LYS A 408 34.19 55.70 53.96
C LYS A 408 33.25 54.87 54.82
N GLU A 409 33.48 54.86 56.13
CA GLU A 409 32.49 54.39 57.09
C GLU A 409 31.32 55.39 57.01
N GLU A 410 30.27 55.02 56.29
CA GLU A 410 29.01 55.75 56.32
C GLU A 410 28.30 55.35 57.60
N GLU A 411 28.15 56.31 58.53
CA GLU A 411 27.28 56.20 59.70
C GLU A 411 25.87 55.86 59.21
N GLU A 412 25.38 54.69 59.60
CA GLU A 412 24.05 54.19 59.26
C GLU A 412 22.99 55.09 59.94
N GLU A 413 22.34 55.95 59.17
CA GLU A 413 20.98 56.41 59.53
C GLU A 413 19.99 55.29 59.19
N GLU A 414 19.57 54.57 60.23
CA GLU A 414 18.40 53.70 60.20
C GLU A 414 17.16 54.50 59.79
N GLU A 415 16.45 54.09 58.73
CA GLU A 415 15.02 53.80 58.84
C GLU A 415 14.66 52.65 57.89
N GLY A 416 14.02 51.64 58.48
CA GLY A 416 14.01 50.29 57.97
C GLY A 416 12.99 49.99 56.87
N SER A 417 13.26 48.89 56.17
CA SER A 417 12.28 47.81 55.95
C SER A 417 12.97 46.61 55.29
N GLY A 418 12.89 45.45 55.94
CA GLY A 418 12.95 44.14 55.28
C GLY A 418 14.31 43.45 55.23
N SER A 419 14.72 42.81 56.34
CA SER A 419 15.82 41.84 56.38
C SER A 419 15.65 40.67 55.43
N ALA A 420 16.77 40.27 54.86
CA ALA A 420 16.99 39.04 54.14
C ALA A 420 17.73 38.00 55.03
N LEU A 421 17.42 36.72 54.79
CA LEU A 421 18.29 35.52 54.85
C LEU A 421 18.87 34.98 56.18
N LEU A 422 18.75 33.65 56.37
CA LEU A 422 19.84 32.64 56.19
C LEU A 422 19.29 31.22 56.51
N SER A 423 19.32 30.28 55.57
CA SER A 423 20.33 29.21 55.40
C SER A 423 20.33 28.09 56.44
N THR A 424 20.13 26.84 56.01
CA THR A 424 20.95 25.68 56.42
C THR A 424 20.80 24.51 55.43
N LEU A 425 21.91 23.78 55.29
CA LEU A 425 22.25 22.76 54.32
C LEU A 425 22.08 21.34 54.92
N SER A 426 21.83 20.33 54.08
CA SER A 426 22.43 18.98 54.06
C SER A 426 21.54 17.73 54.32
N THR A 427 21.62 16.81 53.34
CA THR A 427 21.70 15.32 53.39
C THR A 427 20.41 14.45 53.36
N PRO A 428 20.49 13.19 52.86
CA PRO A 428 19.70 12.69 51.73
C PRO A 428 18.63 11.66 52.14
N GLN A 429 17.58 11.51 51.34
CA GLN A 429 16.61 10.43 51.53
C GLN A 429 16.54 9.48 50.34
N ALA A 430 16.81 8.22 50.68
CA ALA A 430 16.76 7.05 49.84
C ALA A 430 15.35 6.74 49.34
N ALA A 431 15.29 6.17 48.14
CA ALA A 431 14.12 5.53 47.57
C ALA A 431 13.59 4.42 48.51
N SER A 432 12.28 4.39 48.72
CA SER A 432 11.59 3.22 49.26
C SER A 432 10.33 2.92 48.43
N LEU A 433 10.18 1.63 48.08
CA LEU A 433 9.07 1.05 47.33
C LEU A 433 7.72 1.23 48.04
N PRO A 434 6.59 1.31 47.31
CA PRO A 434 5.27 1.18 47.92
C PRO A 434 4.90 -0.30 48.15
N PRO A 435 4.25 -0.64 49.28
CA PRO A 435 3.75 -1.97 49.56
C PRO A 435 2.36 -2.22 48.95
N TYR A 436 2.06 -3.51 48.88
CA TYR A 436 1.05 -4.20 48.11
C TYR A 436 -0.28 -4.43 48.89
N ILE A 437 -1.37 -4.47 48.10
CA ILE A 437 -2.62 -5.28 48.19
C ILE A 437 -3.54 -5.15 49.42
N LYS A 438 -4.80 -4.77 49.14
CA LYS A 438 -5.98 -5.36 49.80
C LYS A 438 -7.17 -5.55 48.85
N THR A 439 -7.37 -6.81 48.46
CA THR A 439 -8.65 -7.51 48.24
C THR A 439 -9.85 -6.73 47.70
N GLY A 440 -10.11 -6.90 46.40
CA GLY A 440 -11.43 -6.70 45.83
C GLY A 440 -11.48 -7.37 44.47
N SER A 441 -12.10 -8.56 44.37
CA SER A 441 -12.70 -9.12 43.14
C SER A 441 -13.09 -10.60 43.28
N VAL A 442 -13.93 -10.94 44.27
CA VAL A 442 -14.66 -12.23 44.22
C VAL A 442 -16.14 -11.99 43.91
N LEU A 443 -16.73 -10.93 44.48
CA LEU A 443 -18.12 -10.52 44.19
C LEU A 443 -18.35 -10.06 42.75
N GLY A 444 -17.37 -9.38 42.14
CA GLY A 444 -17.50 -8.92 40.75
C GLY A 444 -17.55 -10.09 39.75
N VAL A 445 -16.69 -11.10 39.96
CA VAL A 445 -16.60 -12.27 39.08
C VAL A 445 -17.83 -13.17 39.24
N THR A 446 -18.33 -13.37 40.47
CA THR A 446 -19.53 -14.20 40.69
C THR A 446 -20.79 -13.57 40.10
N VAL A 447 -20.94 -12.23 40.20
CA VAL A 447 -22.06 -11.51 39.58
C VAL A 447 -21.98 -11.60 38.05
N PHE A 448 -20.79 -11.44 37.47
CA PHE A 448 -20.62 -11.50 36.02
C PHE A 448 -20.92 -12.89 35.44
N LEU A 449 -20.48 -13.96 36.13
CA LEU A 449 -20.77 -15.33 35.73
C LEU A 449 -22.27 -15.67 35.87
N ALA A 450 -22.94 -15.18 36.91
CA ALA A 450 -24.38 -15.40 37.11
C ALA A 450 -25.22 -14.70 36.03
N VAL A 451 -24.87 -13.47 35.66
CA VAL A 451 -25.55 -12.72 34.59
C VAL A 451 -25.32 -13.40 33.23
N GLY A 452 -24.11 -13.87 32.95
CA GLY A 452 -23.79 -14.62 31.73
C GLY A 452 -24.63 -15.91 31.59
N ALA A 453 -24.76 -16.69 32.67
CA ALA A 453 -25.55 -17.91 32.68
C ALA A 453 -27.05 -17.65 32.46
N ALA A 454 -27.59 -16.58 33.06
CA ALA A 454 -29.00 -16.19 32.88
C ALA A 454 -29.31 -15.79 31.43
N LEU A 455 -28.41 -15.04 30.78
CA LEU A 455 -28.58 -14.63 29.38
C LEU A 455 -28.53 -15.83 28.42
N LEU A 456 -27.61 -16.78 28.66
CA LEU A 456 -27.54 -18.02 27.86
C LEU A 456 -28.80 -18.88 28.00
N TYR A 457 -29.37 -18.97 29.20
CA TYR A 457 -30.63 -19.68 29.43
C TYR A 457 -31.81 -19.01 28.69
N LEU A 458 -31.88 -17.68 28.68
CA LEU A 458 -32.92 -16.94 27.97
C LEU A 458 -32.80 -17.11 26.45
N LEU A 459 -31.57 -17.10 25.90
CA LEU A 459 -31.32 -17.34 24.48
C LEU A 459 -31.69 -18.76 24.06
N TRP A 460 -31.32 -19.76 24.86
CA TRP A 460 -31.71 -21.16 24.62
C TRP A 460 -33.23 -21.34 24.66
N ARG A 461 -33.91 -20.73 25.64
CA ARG A 461 -35.39 -20.74 25.74
C ARG A 461 -36.06 -20.04 24.56
N HIS A 462 -35.49 -18.94 24.05
CA HIS A 462 -36.01 -18.24 22.88
C HIS A 462 -35.82 -19.04 21.59
N ALA A 463 -34.67 -19.71 21.41
CA ALA A 463 -34.41 -20.61 20.29
C ALA A 463 -35.39 -21.80 20.30
N HIS A 464 -35.61 -22.42 21.46
CA HIS A 464 -36.54 -23.56 21.59
C HIS A 464 -38.01 -23.17 21.34
N ARG A 465 -38.40 -21.92 21.66
CA ARG A 465 -39.74 -21.39 21.35
C ARG A 465 -39.93 -21.07 19.87
N ARG A 466 -38.87 -20.76 19.11
CA ARG A 466 -38.96 -20.51 17.66
C ARG A 466 -38.90 -21.77 16.80
N CYS A 467 -38.34 -22.87 17.28
CA CYS A 467 -38.32 -24.15 16.53
C CYS A 467 -39.67 -24.89 16.49
N GLY A 468 -40.72 -24.42 17.19
CA GLY A 468 -42.02 -25.09 17.26
C GLY A 468 -43.05 -24.66 16.20
N ARG A 469 -42.72 -23.78 15.25
CA ARG A 469 -43.72 -23.28 14.30
C ARG A 469 -43.09 -22.73 13.01
N PHE A 470 -42.77 -23.61 12.06
CA PHE A 470 -42.56 -23.23 10.66
C PHE A 470 -43.10 -24.34 9.75
N GLU A 471 -44.35 -24.18 9.32
CA GLU A 471 -44.82 -24.76 8.07
C GLU A 471 -44.33 -23.87 6.92
N LEU A 472 -43.61 -24.46 5.97
CA LEU A 472 -43.15 -23.78 4.76
C LEU A 472 -44.29 -23.68 3.75
N SER A 473 -44.88 -22.48 3.65
CA SER A 473 -45.72 -22.10 2.51
C SER A 473 -44.82 -21.74 1.32
N SER A 474 -45.12 -22.38 0.20
CA SER A 474 -44.55 -22.18 -1.13
C SER A 474 -44.57 -20.70 -1.54
N PHE A 475 -43.40 -20.11 -1.78
CA PHE A 475 -43.26 -18.83 -2.46
C PHE A 475 -42.89 -19.07 -3.93
N LYS A 476 -43.91 -19.00 -4.78
CA LYS A 476 -43.77 -18.62 -6.20
C LYS A 476 -43.26 -17.18 -6.27
N HIS A 477 -42.21 -16.93 -7.05
CA HIS A 477 -41.90 -15.61 -7.58
C HIS A 477 -42.09 -15.58 -9.10
N PRO A 478 -42.39 -14.40 -9.67
CA PRO A 478 -43.11 -14.24 -10.92
C PRO A 478 -42.18 -14.27 -12.14
N ASP A 479 -42.73 -14.78 -13.24
CA ASP A 479 -42.12 -14.83 -14.57
C ASP A 479 -41.59 -13.46 -15.03
N LEU A 480 -40.29 -13.40 -15.32
CA LEU A 480 -39.71 -12.39 -16.21
C LEU A 480 -39.30 -13.11 -17.50
N ASP A 481 -39.97 -12.77 -18.59
CA ASP A 481 -39.93 -13.48 -19.88
C ASP A 481 -38.51 -13.59 -20.49
N ILE A 482 -37.98 -14.81 -20.47
CA ILE A 482 -36.77 -15.27 -21.18
C ILE A 482 -36.86 -15.05 -22.70
N TYR A 483 -38.07 -14.84 -23.24
CA TYR A 483 -38.30 -14.57 -24.65
C TYR A 483 -37.78 -13.20 -25.11
N TYR A 484 -37.72 -12.19 -24.23
CA TYR A 484 -37.32 -10.83 -24.63
C TYR A 484 -35.80 -10.69 -24.87
N LEU A 485 -34.98 -11.46 -24.13
CA LEU A 485 -33.51 -11.54 -24.33
C LEU A 485 -33.13 -12.29 -25.62
N HIS A 486 -33.96 -13.25 -26.05
CA HIS A 486 -33.72 -14.07 -27.24
C HIS A 486 -33.88 -13.25 -28.53
N GLN A 487 -34.87 -12.36 -28.59
CA GLN A 487 -35.20 -11.65 -29.84
C GLN A 487 -34.20 -10.53 -30.16
N VAL A 488 -33.71 -9.83 -29.14
CA VAL A 488 -32.73 -8.73 -29.30
C VAL A 488 -31.38 -9.26 -29.78
N THR A 489 -30.93 -10.43 -29.30
CA THR A 489 -29.62 -10.97 -29.68
C THR A 489 -29.58 -11.47 -31.14
N THR A 490 -30.64 -12.12 -31.63
CA THR A 490 -30.68 -12.65 -33.01
C THR A 490 -30.83 -11.59 -34.10
N ASP A 491 -31.59 -10.51 -33.85
CA ASP A 491 -31.79 -9.45 -34.85
C ASP A 491 -30.56 -8.52 -34.96
N THR A 492 -29.86 -8.28 -33.86
CA THR A 492 -28.61 -7.53 -33.85
C THR A 492 -27.47 -8.32 -34.51
N TYR A 493 -27.43 -9.65 -34.34
CA TYR A 493 -26.48 -10.54 -35.01
C TYR A 493 -26.60 -10.46 -36.54
N LYS A 494 -27.83 -10.37 -37.06
CA LYS A 494 -28.06 -10.20 -38.50
C LYS A 494 -27.63 -8.83 -39.01
N ARG A 495 -27.93 -7.74 -38.28
CA ARG A 495 -27.58 -6.37 -38.73
C ARG A 495 -26.08 -6.14 -38.84
N LEU A 496 -25.28 -6.65 -37.90
CA LEU A 496 -23.81 -6.52 -37.93
C LEU A 496 -23.16 -7.34 -39.05
N SER A 497 -23.78 -8.44 -39.47
CA SER A 497 -23.33 -9.24 -40.63
C SER A 497 -23.56 -8.50 -41.96
N PHE A 498 -24.71 -7.85 -42.13
CA PHE A 498 -25.03 -7.11 -43.36
C PHE A 498 -24.22 -5.81 -43.56
N ASP A 499 -23.85 -5.10 -42.49
CA ASP A 499 -23.05 -3.87 -42.59
C ASP A 499 -21.60 -4.12 -43.01
N LYS A 500 -21.10 -5.35 -42.88
CA LYS A 500 -19.80 -5.74 -43.41
C LYS A 500 -19.84 -6.04 -44.92
N GLN A 501 -21.02 -6.38 -45.45
CA GLN A 501 -21.22 -6.71 -46.86
C GLN A 501 -21.53 -5.46 -47.71
N SER A 502 -22.01 -4.37 -47.11
CA SER A 502 -22.30 -3.10 -47.81
C SER A 502 -21.07 -2.22 -48.07
N ARG A 503 -19.90 -2.57 -47.50
CA ARG A 503 -18.69 -1.72 -47.53
C ARG A 503 -17.60 -2.17 -48.52
N THR A 504 -17.92 -3.10 -49.40
CA THR A 504 -17.06 -3.52 -50.51
C THR A 504 -17.84 -3.51 -51.81
N ASP A 505 -17.88 -2.34 -52.44
CA ASP A 505 -18.10 -2.23 -53.89
C ASP A 505 -17.05 -1.25 -54.46
N PRO A 506 -16.32 -1.60 -55.54
CA PRO A 506 -15.26 -0.78 -56.08
C PRO A 506 -15.80 0.19 -57.14
N GLN A 507 -15.60 1.50 -56.97
CA GLN A 507 -15.75 2.45 -58.09
C GLN A 507 -14.38 2.90 -58.60
N THR A 508 -14.04 2.31 -59.74
CA THR A 508 -13.21 2.87 -60.82
C THR A 508 -13.64 4.28 -61.21
N LEU A 509 -12.71 5.24 -61.16
CA LEU A 509 -12.26 6.08 -62.28
C LEU A 509 -11.01 6.87 -61.89
#